data_AF-A0A957PJA3-F1
#
_entry.id   AF-A0A957PJA3-F1
#
_cell.length_a   1.000
_cell.length_b   1.000
_cell.length_c   1.000
_cell.angle_alpha   90.00
_cell.angle_beta   90.00
_cell.angle_gamma   90.00
#
_symmetry.space_group_name_H-M   'P 1'
#
loop_
_entity.id
_entity.type
_entity.pdbx_description
1 polymer ?
#
loop_
_entity_poly.entity_id
_entity_poly.type
_entity_poly.pdbx_seq_one_letter_code
_entity_poly.pdbx_strand_id
1 'polypeptide(L)'
;MNTITINADLGSQSISRHIYGHFAEHLGRCIYGGLYVGEASALANTRGIRNDIVAALRNLNIPNLRWPGGCFADEYHWMDGIGPKAQRPTMINTHWGGVTEDNSFGTHEFFDLCAQLDCEPYVCGNVGSGTVQEMQQWVEYITFDGVSPMADLRRQNGRAEPWRIQYWGVGNENWGCGGNMRPEYYADEYRRYQTYVRNLGGNEIYKIACGPSVDDYHWTDVLMSRGRGRRGNFLMHGLA
;
A
#
# COMPACT_ATOMS: atom_id res chain seq x y z
N MET A 1 33.36 33.16 6.74
CA MET A 1 32.32 33.24 7.79
C MET A 1 30.99 33.03 7.09
N ASN A 2 30.20 32.03 7.48
CA ASN A 2 28.93 31.76 6.82
C ASN A 2 27.82 32.50 7.55
N THR A 3 26.91 33.10 6.80
CA THR A 3 25.74 33.83 7.34
C THR A 3 24.47 33.21 6.78
N ILE A 4 23.46 32.99 7.62
CA ILE A 4 22.12 32.52 7.24
C ILE A 4 21.11 33.60 7.60
N THR A 5 20.16 33.89 6.70
CA THR A 5 19.02 34.79 6.95
C THR A 5 17.73 33.97 6.88
N ILE A 6 16.86 34.11 7.89
CA ILE A 6 15.57 33.42 7.98
C ILE A 6 14.46 34.47 7.98
N ASN A 7 13.59 34.40 6.97
CA ASN A 7 12.43 35.31 6.84
C ASN A 7 11.16 34.57 7.26
N ALA A 8 10.72 34.76 8.51
CA ALA A 8 9.55 34.07 9.07
C ALA A 8 8.20 34.58 8.54
N ASP A 9 8.20 35.72 7.85
CA ASP A 9 7.05 36.42 7.28
C ASP A 9 6.72 36.03 5.83
N LEU A 10 7.56 35.19 5.20
CA LEU A 10 7.40 34.79 3.79
C LEU A 10 6.83 33.38 3.60
N GLY A 11 6.52 32.65 4.68
CA GLY A 11 6.00 31.28 4.60
C GLY A 11 4.57 31.20 4.09
N SER A 12 4.35 30.65 2.89
CA SER A 12 3.02 30.45 2.30
C SER A 12 2.67 29.00 1.98
N GLN A 13 3.62 28.07 2.14
CA GLN A 13 3.48 26.67 1.78
C GLN A 13 3.49 25.79 3.02
N SER A 14 2.68 24.73 3.01
CA SER A 14 2.69 23.71 4.04
C SER A 14 3.67 22.60 3.64
N ILE A 15 4.60 22.27 4.53
CA ILE A 15 5.38 21.03 4.40
C ILE A 15 4.43 19.89 4.75
N SER A 16 4.04 19.11 3.73
CA SER A 16 3.15 17.98 3.94
C SER A 16 3.75 17.00 4.94
N ARG A 17 2.95 16.60 5.94
CA ARG A 17 3.39 15.57 6.90
C ARG A 17 3.79 14.28 6.20
N HIS A 18 3.17 13.97 5.04
CA HIS A 18 3.41 12.73 4.30
C HIS A 18 4.81 12.60 3.69
N ILE A 19 5.62 13.67 3.70
CA ILE A 19 7.06 13.59 3.40
C ILE A 19 7.80 12.69 4.41
N TYR A 20 7.25 12.55 5.62
CA TYR A 20 7.76 11.66 6.68
C TYR A 20 7.07 10.28 6.68
N GLY A 21 6.54 9.84 5.53
CA GLY A 21 5.93 8.52 5.39
C GLY A 21 6.91 7.37 5.61
N HIS A 22 6.37 6.21 6.00
CA HIS A 22 7.14 5.00 6.21
C HIS A 22 6.74 3.88 5.23
N PHE A 23 7.60 2.88 5.12
CA PHE A 23 7.43 1.75 4.22
C PHE A 23 7.78 0.44 4.94
N ALA A 24 6.87 -0.53 4.92
CA ALA A 24 7.06 -1.88 5.47
C ALA A 24 6.74 -2.95 4.41
N GLU A 25 7.78 -3.62 3.92
CA GLU A 25 7.65 -4.75 3.01
C GLU A 25 7.63 -6.08 3.77
N HIS A 26 6.94 -7.08 3.22
CA HIS A 26 7.20 -8.49 3.55
C HIS A 26 8.62 -8.86 3.12
N LEU A 27 9.60 -8.46 3.93
CA LEU A 27 11.04 -8.59 3.64
C LEU A 27 11.78 -8.89 4.94
N GLY A 28 12.46 -10.04 4.98
CA GLY A 28 13.27 -10.46 6.12
C GLY A 28 12.49 -10.42 7.43
N ARG A 29 12.87 -9.50 8.33
CA ARG A 29 12.22 -9.33 9.64
C ARG A 29 11.47 -8.01 9.79
N CYS A 30 11.17 -7.32 8.68
CA CYS A 30 10.42 -6.07 8.72
C CYS A 30 9.01 -6.29 9.29
N ILE A 31 8.25 -7.23 8.71
CA ILE A 31 6.94 -7.65 9.22
C ILE A 31 7.13 -8.63 10.39
N TYR A 32 7.65 -9.83 10.14
CA TYR A 32 7.76 -10.88 11.15
C TYR A 32 8.91 -10.63 12.12
N GLY A 33 8.58 -10.53 13.41
CA GLY A 33 9.49 -10.15 14.48
C GLY A 33 9.70 -8.64 14.63
N GLY A 34 9.69 -7.89 13.52
CA GLY A 34 9.80 -6.43 13.50
C GLY A 34 8.52 -5.71 13.91
N LEU A 35 7.37 -6.15 13.40
CA LEU A 35 6.05 -5.59 13.72
C LEU A 35 5.12 -6.65 14.30
N TYR A 36 5.00 -7.79 13.63
CA TYR A 36 4.10 -8.88 13.98
C TYR A 36 4.87 -10.04 14.61
N VAL A 37 4.45 -10.42 15.81
CA VAL A 37 5.01 -11.52 16.61
C VAL A 37 4.02 -12.65 16.87
N GLY A 38 2.75 -12.46 16.49
CA GLY A 38 1.66 -13.39 16.76
C GLY A 38 1.07 -13.23 18.16
N GLU A 39 -0.23 -13.51 18.30
CA GLU A 39 -1.00 -13.26 19.53
C GLU A 39 -0.52 -14.10 20.72
N ALA A 40 -0.02 -15.31 20.46
CA ALA A 40 0.51 -16.22 21.48
C ALA A 40 1.97 -15.94 21.88
N SER A 41 2.59 -14.88 21.33
CA SER A 41 3.97 -14.53 21.65
C SER A 41 4.15 -14.15 23.12
N ALA A 42 5.30 -14.51 23.70
CA ALA A 42 5.70 -14.06 25.04
C ALA A 42 6.04 -12.55 25.08
N LEU A 43 6.30 -11.93 23.91
CA LEU A 43 6.51 -10.49 23.82
C LEU A 43 5.19 -9.75 24.01
N ALA A 44 5.22 -8.64 24.77
CA ALA A 44 4.05 -7.80 24.98
C ALA A 44 3.52 -7.27 23.63
N ASN A 45 2.29 -7.64 23.30
CA ASN A 45 1.67 -7.36 22.01
C ASN A 45 0.18 -7.03 22.17
N THR A 46 -0.37 -6.36 21.17
CA THR A 46 -1.80 -6.12 20.99
C THR A 46 -2.20 -6.79 19.68
N ARG A 47 -3.00 -7.87 19.78
CA ARG A 47 -3.44 -8.68 18.61
C ARG A 47 -2.29 -9.17 17.72
N GLY A 48 -1.16 -9.53 18.35
CA GLY A 48 0.04 -10.02 17.70
C GLY A 48 1.01 -8.95 17.22
N ILE A 49 0.66 -7.67 17.30
CA ILE A 49 1.56 -6.55 16.97
C ILE A 49 2.28 -6.09 18.23
N ARG A 50 3.62 -6.04 18.22
CA ARG A 50 4.41 -5.75 19.43
C ARG A 50 4.25 -4.30 19.92
N ASN A 51 3.99 -4.14 21.22
CA ASN A 51 3.58 -2.86 21.81
C ASN A 51 4.71 -1.82 21.87
N ASP A 52 5.95 -2.28 22.02
CA ASP A 52 7.12 -1.40 22.11
C ASP A 52 7.38 -0.65 20.79
N ILE A 53 7.22 -1.33 19.64
CA ILE A 53 7.36 -0.71 18.32
C ILE A 53 6.17 0.20 18.02
N VAL A 54 4.94 -0.19 18.39
CA VAL A 54 3.77 0.68 18.27
C VAL A 54 3.97 1.97 19.07
N ALA A 55 4.43 1.88 20.31
CA ALA A 55 4.70 3.05 21.15
C ALA A 55 5.77 3.96 20.53
N ALA A 56 6.87 3.39 20.02
CA ALA A 56 7.93 4.15 19.38
C ALA A 56 7.45 4.86 18.11
N LEU A 57 6.72 4.17 17.23
CA LEU A 57 6.21 4.74 15.98
C LEU A 57 5.11 5.79 16.22
N ARG A 58 4.24 5.60 17.23
CA ARG A 58 3.29 6.65 17.66
C ARG A 58 4.02 7.90 18.14
N ASN A 59 5.11 7.76 18.89
CA ASN A 59 5.90 8.91 19.35
C ASN A 59 6.57 9.68 18.20
N LEU A 60 6.85 9.00 17.06
CA LEU A 60 7.33 9.64 15.84
C LEU A 60 6.21 10.31 15.02
N ASN A 61 4.95 10.11 15.40
CA ASN A 61 3.77 10.60 14.68
C ASN A 61 3.80 10.21 13.19
N ILE A 62 4.07 8.93 12.90
CA ILE A 62 4.17 8.51 11.51
C ILE A 62 2.85 8.81 10.76
N PRO A 63 2.89 9.49 9.61
CA PRO A 63 1.69 10.00 8.96
C PRO A 63 0.99 8.94 8.11
N ASN A 64 1.76 8.03 7.52
CA ASN A 64 1.29 6.96 6.66
C ASN A 64 2.29 5.80 6.64
N LEU A 65 1.79 4.62 6.25
CA LEU A 65 2.60 3.41 6.10
C LEU A 65 2.25 2.69 4.80
N ARG A 66 3.25 2.51 3.92
CA ARG A 66 3.16 1.71 2.68
C ARG A 66 3.33 0.21 2.95
N TRP A 67 2.48 -0.63 2.37
CA TRP A 67 2.50 -2.11 2.46
C TRP A 67 1.73 -2.73 1.25
N PRO A 68 1.90 -4.01 0.83
CA PRO A 68 2.80 -5.07 1.33
C PRO A 68 4.22 -4.96 0.79
N GLY A 69 4.42 -4.01 -0.11
CA GLY A 69 5.71 -3.38 -0.39
C GLY A 69 6.40 -3.81 -1.66
N GLY A 70 7.18 -2.88 -2.22
CA GLY A 70 8.27 -3.17 -3.14
C GLY A 70 7.94 -4.24 -4.19
N CYS A 71 8.92 -5.10 -4.44
CA CYS A 71 8.78 -6.20 -5.38
C CYS A 71 7.77 -7.24 -4.89
N PHE A 72 7.65 -7.44 -3.57
CA PHE A 72 6.67 -8.39 -3.01
C PHE A 72 5.24 -8.06 -3.44
N ALA A 73 4.87 -6.78 -3.53
CA ALA A 73 3.52 -6.34 -3.87
C ALA A 73 3.06 -6.78 -5.26
N ASP A 74 3.98 -6.92 -6.22
CA ASP A 74 3.66 -7.38 -7.58
C ASP A 74 3.71 -8.91 -7.73
N GLU A 75 3.92 -9.66 -6.64
CA GLU A 75 3.69 -11.10 -6.53
C GLU A 75 2.62 -11.46 -5.48
N TYR A 76 2.11 -10.46 -4.74
CA TYR A 76 1.16 -10.69 -3.65
C TYR A 76 -0.26 -10.84 -4.17
N HIS A 77 -0.92 -11.94 -3.76
CA HIS A 77 -2.34 -12.17 -3.99
C HIS A 77 -3.12 -11.99 -2.68
N TRP A 78 -3.82 -10.86 -2.55
CA TRP A 78 -4.34 -10.40 -1.25
C TRP A 78 -5.33 -11.36 -0.57
N MET A 79 -6.00 -12.22 -1.33
CA MET A 79 -6.90 -13.24 -0.79
C MET A 79 -6.15 -14.27 0.08
N ASP A 80 -4.86 -14.47 -0.18
CA ASP A 80 -4.00 -15.37 0.60
C ASP A 80 -3.78 -14.84 2.02
N GLY A 81 -3.89 -13.51 2.22
CA GLY A 81 -3.72 -12.83 3.50
C GLY A 81 -5.01 -12.56 4.28
N ILE A 82 -6.13 -13.19 3.95
CA ILE A 82 -7.40 -13.05 4.69
C ILE A 82 -7.94 -14.41 5.11
N GLY A 83 -9.02 -14.44 5.90
CA GLY A 83 -9.56 -15.70 6.43
C GLY A 83 -8.82 -16.22 7.66
N PRO A 84 -9.25 -17.39 8.16
CA PRO A 84 -8.62 -18.04 9.30
C PRO A 84 -7.12 -18.26 9.04
N LYS A 85 -6.25 -17.72 9.91
CA LYS A 85 -4.78 -17.76 9.75
C LYS A 85 -4.24 -19.16 9.43
N ALA A 86 -4.80 -20.21 10.05
CA ALA A 86 -4.38 -21.60 9.84
C ALA A 86 -4.75 -22.18 8.46
N GLN A 87 -5.61 -21.51 7.69
CA GLN A 87 -6.03 -21.91 6.34
C GLN A 87 -5.38 -21.04 5.25
N ARG A 88 -4.63 -20.01 5.63
CA ARG A 88 -3.93 -19.14 4.68
C ARG A 88 -2.83 -19.95 3.98
N PRO A 89 -2.70 -19.88 2.65
CA PRO A 89 -1.66 -20.58 1.94
C PRO A 89 -0.30 -19.93 2.23
N THR A 90 0.73 -20.77 2.27
CA THR A 90 2.12 -20.27 2.28
C THR A 90 2.56 -19.95 0.86
N MET A 91 3.38 -18.92 0.69
CA MET A 91 4.04 -18.60 -0.58
C MET A 91 5.56 -18.54 -0.40
N ILE A 92 6.30 -18.53 -1.51
CA ILE A 92 7.75 -18.31 -1.49
C ILE A 92 7.98 -16.83 -1.73
N ASN A 93 8.71 -16.19 -0.83
CA ASN A 93 9.21 -14.84 -1.05
C ASN A 93 10.44 -14.90 -1.98
N THR A 94 10.17 -14.85 -3.28
CA THR A 94 11.16 -15.09 -4.35
C THR A 94 12.28 -14.04 -4.35
N HIS A 95 11.93 -12.78 -4.12
CA HIS A 95 12.86 -11.65 -4.11
C HIS A 95 13.76 -11.65 -2.87
N TRP A 96 13.25 -12.07 -1.71
CA TRP A 96 13.93 -11.89 -0.43
C TRP A 96 14.34 -13.21 0.22
N GLY A 97 15.24 -13.92 -0.46
CA GLY A 97 15.93 -15.10 0.08
C GLY A 97 15.20 -16.43 -0.12
N GLY A 98 14.09 -16.45 -0.86
CA GLY A 98 13.34 -17.68 -1.15
C GLY A 98 12.70 -18.30 0.10
N VAL A 99 12.48 -17.50 1.13
CA VAL A 99 11.92 -17.98 2.40
C VAL A 99 10.41 -18.13 2.32
N THR A 100 9.86 -19.02 3.15
CA THR A 100 8.42 -19.20 3.25
C THR A 100 7.76 -18.01 3.92
N GLU A 101 6.77 -17.43 3.24
CA GLU A 101 5.82 -16.45 3.74
C GLU A 101 4.53 -17.20 4.12
N ASP A 102 4.08 -17.07 5.37
CA ASP A 102 2.91 -17.80 5.88
C ASP A 102 1.59 -17.01 5.79
N ASN A 103 1.66 -15.75 5.32
CA ASN A 103 0.53 -14.83 5.19
C ASN A 103 -0.23 -14.59 6.50
N SER A 104 0.39 -14.85 7.66
CA SER A 104 -0.23 -14.64 8.97
C SER A 104 -0.42 -13.17 9.31
N PHE A 105 0.32 -12.27 8.66
CA PHE A 105 0.08 -10.83 8.60
C PHE A 105 -0.45 -10.44 7.22
N GLY A 106 -1.74 -10.16 7.11
CA GLY A 106 -2.36 -9.75 5.85
C GLY A 106 -3.21 -8.50 6.00
N THR A 107 -4.28 -8.40 5.20
CA THR A 107 -5.09 -7.16 5.11
C THR A 107 -5.62 -6.72 6.48
N HIS A 108 -6.20 -7.64 7.27
CA HIS A 108 -6.79 -7.28 8.56
C HIS A 108 -5.72 -6.81 9.55
N GLU A 109 -4.60 -7.51 9.62
CA GLU A 109 -3.51 -7.19 10.52
C GLU A 109 -2.82 -5.86 10.15
N PHE A 110 -2.69 -5.55 8.85
CA PHE A 110 -2.14 -4.28 8.39
C PHE A 110 -3.04 -3.08 8.74
N PHE A 111 -4.35 -3.20 8.54
CA PHE A 111 -5.27 -2.13 8.91
C PHE A 111 -5.40 -1.98 10.43
N ASP A 112 -5.27 -3.07 11.19
CA ASP A 112 -5.19 -2.99 12.65
C ASP A 112 -3.91 -2.27 13.11
N LEU A 113 -2.76 -2.56 12.48
CA LEU A 113 -1.51 -1.85 12.73
C LEU A 113 -1.67 -0.34 12.48
N CYS A 114 -2.25 0.05 11.33
CA CYS A 114 -2.46 1.46 11.03
C CYS A 114 -3.38 2.15 12.06
N ALA A 115 -4.42 1.45 12.54
CA ALA A 115 -5.29 1.94 13.60
C ALA A 115 -4.57 2.08 14.95
N GLN A 116 -3.71 1.11 15.31
CA GLN A 116 -2.89 1.19 16.51
C GLN A 116 -1.87 2.33 16.44
N LEU A 117 -1.35 2.64 15.25
CA LEU A 117 -0.38 3.71 15.01
C LEU A 117 -1.01 5.10 14.82
N ASP A 118 -2.32 5.16 14.57
CA ASP A 118 -3.02 6.40 14.17
C ASP A 118 -2.42 7.02 12.89
N CYS A 119 -2.11 6.16 11.91
CA CYS A 119 -1.54 6.55 10.63
C CYS A 119 -2.41 6.15 9.44
N GLU A 120 -2.25 6.82 8.31
CA GLU A 120 -3.00 6.52 7.09
C GLU A 120 -2.45 5.27 6.38
N PRO A 121 -3.29 4.29 6.03
CA PRO A 121 -2.85 3.14 5.23
C PRO A 121 -2.56 3.57 3.79
N TYR A 122 -1.42 3.11 3.27
CA TYR A 122 -1.07 3.17 1.85
C TYR A 122 -0.86 1.75 1.33
N VAL A 123 -1.81 1.24 0.54
CA VAL A 123 -1.74 -0.11 -0.03
C VAL A 123 -1.17 -0.05 -1.44
N CYS A 124 -0.24 -0.95 -1.76
CA CYS A 124 0.28 -1.17 -3.10
C CYS A 124 -0.36 -2.42 -3.70
N GLY A 125 -1.16 -2.25 -4.75
CA GLY A 125 -1.80 -3.36 -5.45
C GLY A 125 -0.91 -3.96 -6.55
N ASN A 126 -1.10 -5.25 -6.78
CA ASN A 126 -0.37 -6.04 -7.77
C ASN A 126 -0.83 -5.73 -9.21
N VAL A 127 0.10 -5.30 -10.07
CA VAL A 127 -0.11 -5.14 -11.52
C VAL A 127 0.66 -6.19 -12.31
N GLY A 128 1.89 -6.51 -11.87
CA GLY A 128 2.84 -7.35 -12.59
C GLY A 128 2.35 -8.78 -12.83
N SER A 129 1.78 -9.41 -11.79
CA SER A 129 1.27 -10.80 -11.86
C SER A 129 -0.21 -10.94 -11.49
N GLY A 130 -0.80 -9.89 -10.93
CA GLY A 130 -2.20 -9.86 -10.53
C GLY A 130 -3.15 -9.63 -11.71
N THR A 131 -4.44 -9.49 -11.38
CA THR A 131 -5.46 -9.12 -12.36
C THR A 131 -6.19 -7.84 -12.00
N VAL A 132 -6.77 -7.18 -13.01
CA VAL A 132 -7.63 -6.00 -12.79
C VAL A 132 -8.78 -6.32 -11.82
N GLN A 133 -9.38 -7.51 -11.95
CA GLN A 133 -10.47 -7.96 -11.08
C GLN A 133 -10.00 -8.13 -9.64
N GLU A 134 -8.84 -8.73 -9.44
CA GLU A 134 -8.26 -8.94 -8.12
C GLU A 134 -8.06 -7.61 -7.38
N MET A 135 -7.46 -6.62 -8.03
CA MET A 135 -7.26 -5.29 -7.43
C MET A 135 -8.59 -4.59 -7.15
N GLN A 136 -9.56 -4.67 -8.07
CA GLN A 136 -10.91 -4.14 -7.88
C GLN A 136 -11.57 -4.75 -6.64
N GLN A 137 -11.53 -6.08 -6.52
CA GLN A 137 -12.13 -6.81 -5.41
C GLN A 137 -11.46 -6.48 -4.08
N TRP A 138 -10.15 -6.21 -4.07
CA TRP A 138 -9.47 -5.79 -2.84
C TRP A 138 -9.98 -4.43 -2.35
N VAL A 139 -10.13 -3.46 -3.26
CA VAL A 139 -10.71 -2.15 -2.94
C VAL A 139 -12.14 -2.29 -2.42
N GLU A 140 -12.96 -3.11 -3.06
CA GLU A 140 -14.33 -3.41 -2.63
C GLU A 140 -14.37 -4.05 -1.24
N TYR A 141 -13.53 -5.06 -1.01
CA TYR A 141 -13.38 -5.73 0.28
C TYR A 141 -13.05 -4.74 1.39
N ILE A 142 -12.12 -3.82 1.15
CA ILE A 142 -11.67 -2.84 2.15
C ILE A 142 -12.76 -1.79 2.42
N THR A 143 -13.34 -1.20 1.36
CA THR A 143 -14.02 0.11 1.47
C THR A 143 -15.54 0.07 1.34
N PHE A 144 -16.13 -1.00 0.80
CA PHE A 144 -17.56 -1.00 0.52
C PHE A 144 -18.40 -1.26 1.78
N ASP A 145 -19.36 -0.37 2.04
CA ASP A 145 -20.29 -0.39 3.17
C ASP A 145 -21.58 -1.17 2.89
N GLY A 146 -21.91 -1.38 1.61
CA GLY A 146 -23.12 -2.10 1.19
C GLY A 146 -23.06 -3.62 1.30
N VAL A 147 -23.94 -4.28 0.54
CA VAL A 147 -24.03 -5.75 0.43
C VAL A 147 -23.38 -6.19 -0.88
N SER A 148 -22.37 -7.04 -0.76
CA SER A 148 -21.64 -7.63 -1.89
C SER A 148 -20.87 -8.85 -1.40
N PRO A 149 -20.46 -9.76 -2.30
CA PRO A 149 -19.61 -10.89 -1.91
C PRO A 149 -18.34 -10.46 -1.16
N MET A 150 -17.68 -9.36 -1.56
CA MET A 150 -16.44 -8.92 -0.90
C MET A 150 -16.69 -8.24 0.45
N ALA A 151 -17.74 -7.41 0.57
CA ALA A 151 -18.11 -6.83 1.85
C ALA A 151 -18.56 -7.91 2.85
N ASP A 152 -19.34 -8.89 2.40
CA ASP A 152 -19.79 -10.00 3.25
C ASP A 152 -18.61 -10.89 3.67
N LEU A 153 -17.66 -11.14 2.77
CA LEU A 153 -16.42 -11.83 3.10
C LEU A 153 -15.60 -11.06 4.14
N ARG A 154 -15.53 -9.72 4.07
CA ARG A 154 -14.88 -8.89 5.11
C ARG A 154 -15.59 -9.07 6.47
N ARG A 155 -16.92 -9.05 6.49
CA ARG A 155 -17.74 -9.25 7.70
C ARG A 155 -17.51 -10.64 8.31
N GLN A 156 -17.51 -11.68 7.48
CA GLN A 156 -17.22 -13.06 7.90
C GLN A 156 -15.83 -13.19 8.52
N ASN A 157 -14.87 -12.41 8.04
CA ASN A 157 -13.51 -12.36 8.57
C ASN A 157 -13.35 -11.47 9.82
N GLY A 158 -14.45 -11.04 10.45
CA GLY A 158 -14.41 -10.34 11.73
C GLY A 158 -14.40 -8.81 11.62
N ARG A 159 -14.55 -8.24 10.43
CA ARG A 159 -14.65 -6.79 10.24
C ARG A 159 -16.00 -6.37 9.64
N ALA A 160 -16.89 -5.88 10.50
CA ALA A 160 -18.23 -5.44 10.10
C ALA A 160 -18.19 -4.21 9.15
N GLU A 161 -17.67 -3.11 9.68
CA GLU A 161 -17.58 -1.83 8.98
C GLU A 161 -16.45 -1.81 7.95
N PRO A 162 -16.56 -1.06 6.84
CA PRO A 162 -15.41 -0.86 5.95
C PRO A 162 -14.27 -0.15 6.68
N TRP A 163 -13.07 -0.23 6.12
CA TRP A 163 -11.99 0.70 6.44
C TRP A 163 -12.00 1.86 5.48
N ARG A 164 -11.39 2.97 5.91
CA ARG A 164 -11.01 4.05 5.01
C ARG A 164 -9.58 3.82 4.55
N ILE A 165 -9.32 4.12 3.28
CA ILE A 165 -7.99 4.10 2.71
C ILE A 165 -7.77 5.35 1.88
N GLN A 166 -6.65 6.03 2.15
CA GLN A 166 -6.34 7.27 1.47
C GLN A 166 -5.49 7.01 0.22
N TYR A 167 -4.44 6.21 0.32
CA TYR A 167 -3.47 6.04 -0.78
C TYR A 167 -3.52 4.63 -1.38
N TRP A 168 -3.51 4.56 -2.71
CA TRP A 168 -3.46 3.30 -3.44
C TRP A 168 -2.42 3.34 -4.56
N GLY A 169 -1.41 2.47 -4.46
CA GLY A 169 -0.37 2.29 -5.47
C GLY A 169 -0.86 1.28 -6.51
N VAL A 170 -0.75 1.64 -7.78
CA VAL A 170 -1.16 0.77 -8.90
C VAL A 170 0.09 0.17 -9.53
N GLY A 171 0.62 -0.88 -8.89
CA GLY A 171 1.91 -1.50 -9.23
C GLY A 171 3.10 -0.81 -8.56
N ASN A 172 4.21 -1.55 -8.45
CA ASN A 172 5.50 -1.13 -7.94
C ASN A 172 6.62 -1.52 -8.90
N GLU A 173 7.59 -0.61 -9.11
CA GLU A 173 8.82 -0.86 -9.90
C GLU A 173 8.56 -1.68 -11.16
N ASN A 174 7.51 -1.32 -11.91
CA ASN A 174 7.06 -2.13 -13.04
C ASN A 174 8.09 -2.14 -14.19
N TRP A 175 9.02 -1.20 -14.21
CA TRP A 175 10.23 -1.22 -15.06
C TRP A 175 11.23 -2.33 -14.69
N GLY A 176 11.17 -2.85 -13.46
CA GLY A 176 12.06 -3.88 -12.92
C GLY A 176 11.28 -5.11 -12.46
N CYS A 177 11.29 -5.37 -11.15
CA CYS A 177 10.69 -6.59 -10.59
C CYS A 177 9.19 -6.71 -10.87
N GLY A 178 8.45 -5.60 -10.99
CA GLY A 178 7.02 -5.61 -11.29
C GLY A 178 6.66 -5.90 -12.75
N GLY A 179 7.56 -6.48 -13.55
CA GLY A 179 7.25 -6.99 -14.89
C GLY A 179 8.18 -6.57 -16.04
N ASN A 180 9.32 -5.91 -15.75
CA ASN A 180 10.28 -5.42 -16.76
C ASN A 180 9.64 -4.66 -17.93
N MET A 181 8.65 -3.82 -17.60
CA MET A 181 7.81 -3.11 -18.55
C MET A 181 8.53 -1.90 -19.13
N ARG A 182 8.24 -1.60 -20.40
CA ARG A 182 8.51 -0.26 -20.96
C ARG A 182 7.50 0.74 -20.40
N PRO A 183 7.85 2.04 -20.24
CA PRO A 183 6.93 3.04 -19.71
C PRO A 183 5.64 3.16 -20.53
N GLU A 184 5.69 2.98 -21.85
CA GLU A 184 4.49 3.05 -22.68
C GLU A 184 3.50 1.92 -22.36
N TYR A 185 4.02 0.72 -22.09
CA TYR A 185 3.21 -0.44 -21.74
C TYR A 185 2.65 -0.31 -20.33
N TYR A 186 3.49 0.07 -19.36
CA TYR A 186 3.01 0.32 -18.01
C TYR A 186 1.96 1.44 -17.98
N ALA A 187 2.13 2.51 -18.77
CA ALA A 187 1.11 3.57 -18.84
C ALA A 187 -0.25 3.05 -19.33
N ASP A 188 -0.28 2.11 -20.28
CA ASP A 188 -1.52 1.50 -20.74
C ASP A 188 -2.13 0.58 -19.66
N GLU A 189 -1.31 -0.22 -18.97
CA GLU A 189 -1.77 -1.07 -17.86
C GLU A 189 -2.24 -0.23 -16.67
N TYR A 190 -1.51 0.81 -16.25
CA TYR A 190 -1.93 1.74 -15.21
C TYR A 190 -3.32 2.30 -15.50
N ARG A 191 -3.55 2.80 -16.71
CA ARG A 191 -4.86 3.36 -17.12
C ARG A 191 -5.97 2.33 -17.02
N ARG A 192 -5.69 1.09 -17.40
CA ARG A 192 -6.61 -0.04 -17.31
C ARG A 192 -6.93 -0.39 -15.86
N TYR A 193 -5.93 -0.65 -15.03
CA TYR A 193 -6.10 -1.03 -13.61
C TYR A 193 -6.77 0.07 -12.79
N GLN A 194 -6.28 1.33 -12.87
CA GLN A 194 -6.81 2.43 -12.06
C GLN A 194 -8.29 2.69 -12.33
N THR A 195 -8.79 2.34 -13.51
CA THR A 195 -10.21 2.53 -13.88
C THR A 195 -11.14 1.79 -12.94
N TYR A 196 -10.71 0.64 -12.40
CA TYR A 196 -11.51 -0.21 -11.52
C TYR A 196 -11.20 -0.02 -10.04
N VAL A 197 -10.22 0.82 -9.70
CA VAL A 197 -10.05 1.38 -8.34
C VAL A 197 -11.11 2.47 -8.14
N ARG A 198 -12.26 2.10 -7.56
CA ARG A 198 -13.43 2.98 -7.40
C ARG A 198 -13.47 3.60 -6.01
N ASN A 199 -14.05 4.79 -5.94
CA ASN A 199 -14.47 5.41 -4.68
C ASN A 199 -15.79 4.76 -4.25
N LEU A 200 -15.76 3.95 -3.20
CA LEU A 200 -16.89 3.18 -2.68
C LEU A 200 -17.16 3.58 -1.23
N GLY A 201 -18.42 3.53 -0.78
CA GLY A 201 -18.79 3.80 0.62
C GLY A 201 -18.38 5.19 1.14
N GLY A 202 -18.34 6.20 0.26
CA GLY A 202 -17.87 7.56 0.59
C GLY A 202 -16.36 7.68 0.77
N ASN A 203 -15.57 6.64 0.47
CA ASN A 203 -14.11 6.69 0.49
C ASN A 203 -13.56 7.33 -0.80
N GLU A 204 -12.58 8.23 -0.67
CA GLU A 204 -11.92 8.88 -1.81
C GLU A 204 -10.46 8.44 -1.89
N ILE A 205 -10.13 7.68 -2.95
CA ILE A 205 -8.80 7.08 -3.09
C ILE A 205 -7.87 7.98 -3.90
N TYR A 206 -6.74 8.33 -3.29
CA TYR A 206 -5.58 8.94 -3.92
C TYR A 206 -4.74 7.87 -4.63
N LYS A 207 -5.00 7.73 -5.93
CA LYS A 207 -4.30 6.78 -6.81
C LYS A 207 -2.90 7.27 -7.19
N ILE A 208 -1.91 6.41 -7.01
CA ILE A 208 -0.49 6.67 -7.26
C ILE A 208 0.01 5.70 -8.34
N ALA A 209 0.61 6.23 -9.40
CA ALA A 209 1.25 5.41 -10.44
C ALA A 209 2.73 5.15 -10.10
N CYS A 210 3.29 4.05 -10.58
CA CYS A 210 4.72 3.75 -10.53
C CYS A 210 5.50 4.80 -11.32
N GLY A 211 6.39 5.49 -10.64
CA GLY A 211 7.28 6.51 -11.17
C GLY A 211 8.58 5.95 -11.74
N PRO A 212 9.50 6.86 -12.13
CA PRO A 212 10.78 6.49 -12.71
C PRO A 212 11.73 5.85 -11.69
N SER A 213 12.68 5.05 -12.18
CA SER A 213 13.88 4.74 -11.42
C SER A 213 14.90 5.85 -11.59
N VAL A 214 15.42 6.39 -10.49
CA VAL A 214 16.52 7.38 -10.47
C VAL A 214 16.26 8.55 -11.44
N ASP A 215 17.00 8.64 -12.55
CA ASP A 215 16.99 9.71 -13.53
C ASP A 215 16.34 9.31 -14.87
N ASP A 216 15.46 8.29 -14.87
CA ASP A 216 14.65 7.93 -16.04
C ASP A 216 13.56 8.98 -16.33
N TYR A 217 13.98 10.10 -16.92
CA TYR A 217 13.08 11.17 -17.34
C TYR A 217 12.11 10.72 -18.43
N HIS A 218 12.49 9.75 -19.27
CA HIS A 218 11.59 9.21 -20.31
C HIS A 218 10.38 8.53 -19.70
N TRP A 219 10.56 7.75 -18.63
CA TRP A 219 9.45 7.17 -17.88
C TRP A 219 8.49 8.25 -17.38
N THR A 220 9.02 9.32 -16.78
CA THR A 220 8.21 10.45 -16.31
C THR A 220 7.43 11.10 -17.46
N ASP A 221 8.09 11.40 -18.58
CA ASP A 221 7.45 12.04 -19.74
C ASP A 221 6.31 11.20 -20.32
N VAL A 222 6.52 9.89 -20.45
CA VAL A 222 5.49 8.97 -20.96
C VAL A 222 4.32 8.88 -19.98
N LEU A 223 4.57 8.73 -18.68
CA LEU A 223 3.50 8.62 -17.68
C LEU A 223 2.70 9.92 -17.56
N MET A 224 3.36 11.08 -17.58
CA MET A 224 2.68 12.37 -17.51
C MET A 224 1.90 12.71 -18.79
N SER A 225 2.40 12.31 -19.96
CA SER A 225 1.71 12.52 -21.24
C SER A 225 0.53 11.57 -21.44
N ARG A 226 0.64 10.31 -21.02
CA ARG A 226 -0.39 9.28 -21.22
C ARG A 226 -1.33 9.10 -20.02
N GLY A 227 -0.96 9.59 -18.84
CA GLY A 227 -1.75 9.53 -17.61
C GLY A 227 -2.97 10.46 -17.57
N ARG A 228 -3.32 11.09 -18.70
CA ARG A 228 -4.50 11.96 -18.84
C ARG A 228 -5.71 11.19 -19.37
N GLY A 229 -6.86 11.44 -18.75
CA GLY A 229 -8.16 10.93 -19.15
C GLY A 229 -8.83 11.77 -20.22
N ARG A 230 -10.06 11.39 -20.59
CA ARG A 230 -10.91 12.21 -21.48
C ARG A 230 -11.15 13.58 -20.82
N ARG A 231 -11.09 14.65 -21.62
CA ARG A 231 -11.21 16.06 -21.18
C ARG A 231 -10.03 16.62 -20.36
N GLY A 232 -8.88 15.94 -20.36
CA GLY A 232 -7.62 16.50 -19.85
C GLY A 232 -7.36 16.34 -18.35
N ASN A 233 -8.29 15.73 -17.61
CA ASN A 233 -8.11 15.39 -16.20
C ASN A 233 -7.03 14.31 -16.02
N PHE A 234 -6.21 14.41 -14.98
CA PHE A 234 -5.27 13.34 -14.65
C PHE A 234 -6.01 12.13 -14.07
N LEU A 235 -5.58 10.93 -14.48
CA LEU A 235 -6.07 9.65 -13.96
C LEU A 235 -5.33 9.22 -12.68
N MET A 236 -4.18 9.84 -12.43
CA MET A 236 -3.35 9.68 -11.25
C MET A 236 -3.31 10.96 -10.44
N HIS A 237 -3.07 10.81 -9.14
CA HIS A 237 -2.85 11.95 -8.25
C HIS A 237 -1.37 12.14 -7.91
N GLY A 238 -0.54 11.09 -8.01
CA GLY A 238 0.91 11.18 -7.79
C GLY A 238 1.70 10.06 -8.47
N LEU A 239 3.02 10.21 -8.43
CA LEU A 239 4.01 9.19 -8.79
C LEU A 239 4.77 8.77 -7.53
N ALA A 240 5.09 7.49 -7.40
CA ALA A 240 5.93 6.95 -6.34
C ALA A 240 7.07 6.10 -6.90
#